data_AF-K1E6V9-F1
#
_entry.id   AF-K1E6V9-F1
#
_cell.length_a   1.000
_cell.length_b   1.000
_cell.length_c   1.000
_cell.angle_alpha   90.00
_cell.angle_beta   90.00
_cell.angle_gamma   90.00
#
_symmetry.space_group_name_H-M   'P 1'
#
loop_
_entity.id
_entity.type
_entity.pdbx_description
1 polymer ?
#
loop_
_entity_poly.entity_id
_entity_poly.type
_entity_poly.pdbx_seq_one_letter_code
_entity_poly.pdbx_strand_id
1 'polypeptide(L)'
;MVSLLLSLSAALVLAAIIWVPPALGRDSGLRPVQPGLLVVAPEASGVVTLGQGRAAQLDGTGLRVTNGGRVLFRTVRGGSPVSALTGHVEGTGKERTEAIDATWSNLRVDRLSIRAGEVTWSGELTDDEGRLPVTMTVRLQASRISLTVEAKGADAVVVHSAQELGTVGRGPGLPDRLLRKRAWWVGESTVSVADAYATDLGTVIGLGPGPAHRGVDLRRTGHTDLHTWSPSATVTMTSYRRTVEQ
;
A
#
# COMPACT_ATOMS: atom_id res chain seq x y z
N MET A 1 -3.53 -47.27 -11.07
CA MET A 1 -2.93 -47.06 -9.72
C MET A 1 -1.70 -46.16 -9.78
N VAL A 2 -0.73 -46.41 -10.67
CA VAL A 2 0.50 -45.60 -10.79
C VAL A 2 0.21 -44.13 -11.13
N SER A 3 -0.72 -43.84 -12.03
CA SER A 3 -1.13 -42.47 -12.38
C SER A 3 -1.77 -41.70 -11.22
N LEU A 4 -2.58 -42.37 -10.40
CA LEU A 4 -3.22 -41.78 -9.22
C LEU A 4 -2.16 -41.40 -8.17
N LEU A 5 -1.20 -42.29 -7.92
CA LEU A 5 -0.07 -42.05 -7.03
C LEU A 5 0.79 -40.88 -7.52
N LEU A 6 1.07 -40.81 -8.82
CA LEU A 6 1.79 -39.69 -9.43
C LEU A 6 1.03 -38.36 -9.27
N SER A 7 -0.28 -38.35 -9.53
CA SER A 7 -1.09 -37.13 -9.36
C SER A 7 -1.20 -36.68 -7.91
N LEU A 8 -1.35 -37.61 -6.96
CA LEU A 8 -1.40 -37.27 -5.54
C LEU A 8 -0.05 -36.74 -5.08
N SER A 9 1.05 -37.38 -5.49
CA SER A 9 2.40 -36.96 -5.12
C SER A 9 2.73 -35.58 -5.68
N ALA A 10 2.36 -35.31 -6.94
CA ALA A 10 2.52 -33.99 -7.55
C ALA A 10 1.68 -32.92 -6.84
N ALA A 11 0.44 -33.23 -6.49
CA ALA A 11 -0.43 -32.33 -5.73
C ALA A 11 0.12 -32.06 -4.31
N LEU A 12 0.69 -33.07 -3.65
CA LEU A 12 1.29 -32.96 -2.32
C LEU A 12 2.58 -32.15 -2.34
N VAL A 13 3.43 -32.35 -3.35
CA VAL A 13 4.64 -31.53 -3.57
C VAL A 13 4.25 -30.08 -3.87
N LEU A 14 3.23 -29.86 -4.71
CA LEU A 14 2.74 -28.52 -4.99
C LEU A 14 2.16 -27.86 -3.74
N ALA A 15 1.35 -28.59 -2.96
CA ALA A 15 0.82 -28.12 -1.69
C ALA A 15 1.95 -27.80 -0.70
N ALA A 16 2.97 -28.65 -0.60
CA ALA A 16 4.12 -28.42 0.24
C ALA A 16 4.92 -27.18 -0.19
N ILE A 17 5.19 -26.99 -1.48
CA ILE A 17 5.87 -25.79 -1.99
C ILE A 17 5.08 -24.51 -1.70
N ILE A 18 3.74 -24.59 -1.72
CA ILE A 18 2.85 -23.46 -1.44
C ILE A 18 2.76 -23.16 0.07
N TRP A 19 2.68 -24.19 0.92
CA TRP A 19 2.34 -24.06 2.35
C TRP A 19 3.54 -24.15 3.30
N VAL A 20 4.58 -24.91 2.95
CA VAL A 20 5.75 -25.13 3.83
C VAL A 20 6.58 -23.85 4.03
N PRO A 21 6.89 -23.04 3.00
CA PRO A 21 7.62 -21.78 3.21
C PRO A 21 6.92 -20.78 4.15
N PRO A 22 5.59 -20.54 4.06
CA PRO A 22 4.90 -19.71 5.06
C PRO A 22 4.78 -20.39 6.44
N ALA A 23 4.65 -21.72 6.53
CA ALA A 23 4.58 -22.44 7.81
C ALA A 23 5.94 -22.54 8.55
N LEU A 24 7.06 -22.50 7.81
CA LEU A 24 8.43 -22.56 8.37
C LEU A 24 8.93 -21.23 8.95
N GLY A 25 8.10 -20.19 9.04
CA GLY A 25 8.48 -19.00 9.80
C GLY A 25 9.75 -18.29 9.31
N ARG A 26 10.02 -18.29 7.99
CA ARG A 26 10.67 -17.10 7.40
C ARG A 26 9.63 -15.98 7.41
N ASP A 27 9.25 -15.58 8.61
CA ASP A 27 8.44 -14.41 8.81
C ASP A 27 9.19 -13.27 8.14
N SER A 28 8.50 -12.54 7.30
CA SER A 28 9.05 -11.33 6.70
C SER A 28 9.48 -10.33 7.76
N GLY A 29 9.11 -10.52 9.03
CA GLY A 29 9.32 -9.58 10.11
C GLY A 29 8.30 -8.45 10.10
N LEU A 30 7.66 -8.18 8.96
CA LEU A 30 6.48 -7.31 8.86
C LEU A 30 5.31 -7.88 9.64
N ARG A 31 4.62 -7.02 10.39
CA ARG A 31 3.41 -7.30 11.16
C ARG A 31 2.18 -6.91 10.35
N PRO A 32 1.12 -7.73 10.36
CA PRO A 32 -0.06 -7.43 9.59
C PRO A 32 -0.91 -6.36 10.29
N VAL A 33 -1.29 -5.29 9.58
CA VAL A 33 -2.13 -4.20 10.10
C VAL A 33 -3.53 -4.30 9.49
N GLN A 34 -4.57 -4.04 10.28
CA GLN A 34 -5.95 -4.07 9.79
C GLN A 34 -6.44 -2.65 9.50
N PRO A 35 -7.08 -2.41 8.34
CA PRO A 35 -7.77 -1.15 8.09
C PRO A 35 -8.92 -0.97 9.09
N GLY A 36 -9.00 0.21 9.71
CA GLY A 36 -10.12 0.58 10.58
C GLY A 36 -11.30 1.18 9.79
N LEU A 37 -12.18 1.89 10.49
CA LEU A 37 -13.33 2.57 9.90
C LEU A 37 -12.90 3.78 9.05
N LEU A 38 -13.62 4.03 7.95
CA LEU A 38 -13.51 5.26 7.18
C LEU A 38 -14.78 6.09 7.32
N VAL A 39 -14.63 7.33 7.77
CA VAL A 39 -15.70 8.34 7.80
C VAL A 39 -15.22 9.57 7.02
N VAL A 40 -15.96 9.95 5.99
CA VAL A 40 -15.67 11.14 5.18
C VAL A 40 -16.86 12.08 5.29
N ALA A 41 -16.61 13.30 5.73
CA ALA A 41 -17.63 14.33 5.80
C ALA A 41 -18.17 14.67 4.39
N PRO A 42 -19.46 14.99 4.23
CA PRO A 42 -20.05 15.31 2.92
C PRO A 42 -19.28 16.38 2.14
N GLU A 43 -18.79 17.40 2.83
CA GLU A 43 -18.00 18.50 2.28
C GLU A 43 -16.60 18.11 1.81
N ALA A 44 -16.06 17.00 2.33
CA ALA A 44 -14.74 16.48 1.95
C ALA A 44 -14.82 15.30 0.96
N SER A 45 -16.03 14.80 0.71
CA SER A 45 -16.32 13.67 -0.17
C SER A 45 -16.49 14.11 -1.62
N GLY A 46 -15.93 13.37 -2.56
CA GLY A 46 -16.17 13.58 -3.98
C GLY A 46 -14.96 13.33 -4.88
N VAL A 47 -15.07 13.78 -6.13
CA VAL A 47 -14.06 13.62 -7.18
C VAL A 47 -13.43 14.97 -7.48
N VAL A 48 -12.10 15.02 -7.48
CA VAL A 48 -11.31 16.21 -7.81
C VAL A 48 -10.42 15.94 -9.02
N THR A 49 -10.54 16.79 -10.03
CA THR A 49 -9.73 16.72 -11.25
C THR A 49 -8.33 17.28 -11.00
N LEU A 50 -7.30 16.48 -11.27
CA LEU A 50 -5.89 16.87 -11.18
C LEU A 50 -5.36 17.47 -12.49
N GLY A 51 -6.17 17.48 -13.54
CA GLY A 51 -5.82 17.94 -14.88
C GLY A 51 -5.48 16.79 -15.83
N GLN A 52 -5.49 17.10 -17.13
CA GLN A 52 -5.16 16.15 -18.21
C GLN A 52 -5.96 14.82 -18.14
N GLY A 53 -7.21 14.86 -17.70
CA GLY A 53 -8.06 13.66 -17.56
C GLY A 53 -7.77 12.78 -16.34
N ARG A 54 -6.89 13.21 -15.43
CA ARG A 54 -6.60 12.53 -14.16
C ARG A 54 -7.49 13.08 -13.06
N ALA A 55 -7.97 12.20 -12.19
CA ALA A 55 -8.78 12.59 -11.04
C ALA A 55 -8.46 11.74 -9.82
N ALA A 56 -8.58 12.34 -8.65
CA ALA A 56 -8.54 11.65 -7.35
C ALA A 56 -9.91 11.78 -6.68
N GLN A 57 -10.35 10.71 -6.05
CA GLN A 57 -11.63 10.60 -5.39
C GLN A 57 -11.41 10.05 -3.99
N LEU A 58 -12.13 10.61 -3.02
CA LEU A 58 -12.27 10.05 -1.69
C LEU A 58 -13.74 10.14 -1.29
N ASP A 59 -14.29 9.02 -0.86
CA ASP A 59 -15.63 8.91 -0.29
C ASP A 59 -15.65 7.74 0.72
N GLY A 60 -16.83 7.40 1.25
CA GLY A 60 -16.97 6.29 2.21
C GLY A 60 -16.57 4.91 1.68
N THR A 61 -16.28 4.76 0.39
CA THR A 61 -15.76 3.51 -0.19
C THR A 61 -14.25 3.44 -0.24
N GLY A 62 -13.53 4.56 -0.06
CA GLY A 62 -12.08 4.64 -0.06
C GLY A 62 -11.52 5.69 -1.03
N LEU A 63 -10.19 5.80 -1.06
CA LEU A 63 -9.45 6.63 -2.00
C LEU A 63 -9.25 5.91 -3.35
N ARG A 64 -9.50 6.61 -4.45
CA ARG A 64 -9.30 6.12 -5.83
C ARG A 64 -8.65 7.19 -6.70
N VAL A 65 -7.69 6.79 -7.52
CA VAL A 65 -7.04 7.63 -8.54
C VAL A 65 -7.33 7.06 -9.92
N THR A 66 -7.70 7.90 -10.87
CA THR A 66 -8.10 7.50 -12.23
C THR A 66 -7.46 8.35 -13.32
N ASN A 67 -7.44 7.81 -14.54
CA ASN A 67 -7.14 8.51 -15.79
C ASN A 67 -8.18 8.11 -16.84
N GLY A 68 -8.99 9.07 -17.30
CA GLY A 68 -10.04 8.83 -18.29
C GLY A 68 -11.02 7.72 -17.87
N GLY A 69 -11.36 7.66 -16.57
CA GLY A 69 -12.22 6.63 -15.98
C GLY A 69 -11.51 5.31 -15.61
N ARG A 70 -10.31 5.05 -16.15
CA ARG A 70 -9.52 3.85 -15.81
C ARG A 70 -8.84 4.02 -14.45
N VAL A 71 -8.92 3.00 -13.59
CA VAL A 71 -8.29 3.02 -12.24
C VAL A 71 -6.77 2.96 -12.37
N LEU A 72 -6.04 3.90 -11.78
CA LEU A 72 -4.58 3.79 -11.65
C LEU A 72 -4.22 3.19 -10.30
N PHE A 73 -4.93 3.61 -9.26
CA PHE A 73 -4.72 3.17 -7.89
C PHE A 73 -6.05 3.22 -7.15
N ARG A 74 -6.27 2.30 -6.23
CA ARG A 74 -7.39 2.35 -5.28
C ARG A 74 -6.94 1.75 -3.96
N THR A 75 -7.52 2.27 -2.88
CA THR A 75 -7.32 1.74 -1.53
C THR A 75 -8.32 0.64 -1.22
N VAL A 76 -8.18 0.03 -0.04
CA VAL A 76 -9.15 -0.94 0.48
C VAL A 76 -10.58 -0.40 0.40
N ARG A 77 -11.53 -1.28 0.07
CA ARG A 77 -12.93 -0.89 -0.08
C ARG A 77 -13.63 -0.87 1.29
N GLY A 78 -14.25 0.25 1.62
CA GLY A 78 -15.10 0.37 2.82
C GLY A 78 -14.33 0.31 4.15
N GLY A 79 -13.04 0.66 4.12
CA GLY A 79 -12.19 0.76 5.30
C GLY A 79 -11.22 1.93 5.15
N SER A 80 -10.53 2.26 6.24
CA SER A 80 -9.56 3.34 6.24
C SER A 80 -8.46 3.09 5.20
N PRO A 81 -8.15 4.05 4.32
CA PRO A 81 -7.04 3.94 3.37
C PRO A 81 -5.66 3.98 4.06
N VAL A 82 -5.60 4.40 5.32
CA VAL A 82 -4.37 4.69 6.05
C VAL A 82 -4.48 4.24 7.51
N SER A 83 -3.40 3.69 8.04
CA SER A 83 -3.19 3.59 9.49
C SER A 83 -1.87 4.27 9.88
N ALA A 84 -1.80 4.76 11.11
CA ALA A 84 -0.57 5.25 11.73
C ALA A 84 -0.12 4.28 12.83
N LEU A 85 1.18 4.13 13.01
CA LEU A 85 1.76 3.21 14.00
C LEU A 85 2.78 3.94 14.88
N THR A 86 2.96 3.43 16.08
CA THR A 86 4.15 3.68 16.91
C THR A 86 4.91 2.39 17.14
N GLY A 87 6.21 2.50 17.38
CA GLY A 87 7.11 1.37 17.60
C GLY A 87 8.40 1.53 16.81
N HIS A 88 8.97 0.43 16.33
CA HIS A 88 10.26 0.46 15.65
C HIS A 88 10.50 -0.75 14.75
N VAL A 89 11.55 -0.64 13.92
CA VAL A 89 12.12 -1.76 13.18
C VAL A 89 13.49 -2.06 13.72
N GLU A 90 13.74 -3.34 13.99
CA GLU A 90 15.05 -3.86 14.38
C GLU A 90 15.67 -4.65 13.23
N GLY A 91 17.00 -4.75 13.23
CA GLY A 91 17.74 -5.55 12.26
C GLY A 91 17.97 -4.88 10.91
N THR A 92 18.66 -5.58 10.01
CA THR A 92 19.01 -5.09 8.66
C THR A 92 18.77 -6.16 7.61
N GLY A 93 18.69 -5.75 6.34
CA GLY A 93 18.57 -6.69 5.22
C GLY A 93 17.34 -7.59 5.34
N LYS A 94 17.56 -8.91 5.48
CA LYS A 94 16.52 -9.95 5.58
C LYS A 94 16.11 -10.29 7.01
N GLU A 95 16.82 -9.77 8.01
CA GLU A 95 16.56 -10.00 9.44
C GLU A 95 15.71 -8.88 10.05
N ARG A 96 15.27 -7.93 9.21
CA ARG A 96 14.41 -6.82 9.63
C ARG A 96 13.11 -7.35 10.24
N THR A 97 12.81 -6.86 11.43
CA THR A 97 11.60 -7.23 12.19
C THR A 97 10.89 -5.99 12.69
N GLU A 98 9.57 -5.97 12.51
CA GLU A 98 8.68 -4.88 12.89
C GLU A 98 8.09 -5.15 14.29
N ALA A 99 8.22 -4.16 15.17
CA ALA A 99 7.58 -4.10 16.47
C ALA A 99 6.57 -2.94 16.47
N ILE A 100 5.30 -3.24 16.71
CA ILE A 100 4.21 -2.25 16.74
C ILE A 100 3.72 -2.16 18.18
N ASP A 101 3.80 -0.96 18.75
CA ASP A 101 3.37 -0.68 20.12
C ASP A 101 1.90 -0.24 20.17
N ALA A 102 1.51 0.65 19.25
CA ALA A 102 0.13 1.10 19.09
C ALA A 102 -0.22 1.39 17.63
N THR A 103 -1.51 1.33 17.30
CA THR A 103 -2.05 1.54 15.94
C THR A 103 -3.20 2.53 16.01
N TRP A 104 -3.26 3.49 15.08
CA TRP A 104 -4.43 4.33 14.83
C TRP A 104 -4.97 4.05 13.45
N SER A 105 -6.09 3.33 13.40
CA SER A 105 -6.62 2.75 12.15
C SER A 105 -7.93 3.36 11.67
N ASN A 106 -8.67 4.07 12.54
CA ASN A 106 -9.95 4.67 12.16
C ASN A 106 -9.74 6.08 11.62
N LEU A 107 -10.03 6.30 10.34
CA LEU A 107 -9.86 7.59 9.67
C LEU A 107 -11.16 8.37 9.62
N ARG A 108 -11.15 9.59 10.16
CA ARG A 108 -12.18 10.60 9.96
C ARG A 108 -11.60 11.76 9.14
N VAL A 109 -12.17 12.04 7.97
CA VAL A 109 -11.81 13.18 7.12
C VAL A 109 -12.92 14.23 7.17
N ASP A 110 -12.55 15.47 7.50
CA ASP A 110 -13.48 16.59 7.62
C ASP A 110 -13.14 17.78 6.72
N ARG A 111 -11.94 17.80 6.13
CA ARG A 111 -11.48 18.93 5.33
C ARG A 111 -10.91 18.49 4.01
N LEU A 112 -11.20 19.32 3.00
CA LEU A 112 -10.73 19.19 1.63
C LEU A 112 -10.19 20.54 1.15
N SER A 113 -8.98 20.53 0.62
CA SER A 113 -8.36 21.68 -0.04
C SER A 113 -7.97 21.29 -1.45
N ILE A 114 -8.37 22.11 -2.43
CA ILE A 114 -8.11 21.87 -3.85
C ILE A 114 -7.21 22.98 -4.38
N ARG A 115 -6.15 22.60 -5.08
CA ARG A 115 -5.25 23.49 -5.81
C ARG A 115 -5.05 22.95 -7.23
N ALA A 116 -4.47 23.75 -8.11
CA ALA A 116 -4.18 23.30 -9.46
C ALA A 116 -3.25 22.06 -9.44
N GLY A 117 -3.75 20.93 -9.94
CA GLY A 117 -2.99 19.67 -9.99
C GLY A 117 -2.82 18.95 -8.65
N GLU A 118 -3.51 19.39 -7.60
CA GLU A 118 -3.35 18.89 -6.23
C GLU A 118 -4.67 18.89 -5.47
N VAL A 119 -4.86 17.85 -4.66
CA VAL A 119 -5.93 17.77 -3.67
C VAL A 119 -5.36 17.29 -2.34
N THR A 120 -5.78 17.91 -1.25
CA THR A 120 -5.40 17.53 0.11
C THR A 120 -6.64 17.28 0.93
N TRP A 121 -6.73 16.07 1.48
CA TRP A 121 -7.69 15.72 2.53
C TRP A 121 -7.01 15.79 3.89
N SER A 122 -7.69 16.34 4.88
CA SER A 122 -7.18 16.45 6.25
C SER A 122 -8.23 15.95 7.23
N GLY A 123 -7.75 15.39 8.35
CA GLY A 123 -8.61 14.82 9.37
C GLY A 123 -7.80 14.24 10.53
N GLU A 124 -8.34 13.20 11.15
CA GLU A 124 -7.76 12.52 12.30
C GLU A 124 -7.80 11.00 12.12
N LEU A 125 -6.71 10.33 12.50
CA LEU A 125 -6.67 8.90 12.78
C LEU A 125 -6.95 8.70 14.26
N THR A 126 -7.81 7.74 14.58
CA THR A 126 -8.31 7.49 15.93
C THR A 126 -8.26 6.02 16.27
N ASP A 127 -8.07 5.75 17.55
CA ASP A 127 -8.23 4.43 18.18
C ASP A 127 -8.43 4.63 19.69
N ASP A 128 -8.40 3.55 20.47
CA ASP A 128 -8.54 3.60 21.92
C ASP A 128 -7.41 4.41 22.61
N GLU A 129 -6.22 4.49 22.00
CA GLU A 129 -5.04 5.22 22.51
C GLU A 129 -5.14 6.74 22.29
N GLY A 130 -6.06 7.20 21.46
CA GLY A 130 -6.31 8.63 21.23
C GLY A 130 -6.43 9.00 19.76
N ARG A 131 -5.88 10.16 19.40
CA ARG A 131 -6.03 10.75 18.06
C ARG A 131 -4.73 11.35 17.53
N LEU A 132 -4.49 11.17 16.24
CA LEU A 132 -3.37 11.74 15.51
C LEU A 132 -3.90 12.52 14.29
N PRO A 133 -3.46 13.78 14.08
CA PRO A 133 -3.86 14.52 12.89
C PRO A 133 -3.16 13.91 11.66
N VAL A 134 -3.93 13.78 10.58
CA VAL A 134 -3.47 13.18 9.32
C VAL A 134 -3.80 14.07 8.14
N THR A 135 -2.90 14.08 7.16
CA THR A 135 -3.16 14.66 5.83
C THR A 135 -2.85 13.65 4.73
N MET A 136 -3.65 13.68 3.67
CA MET A 136 -3.45 12.89 2.45
C MET A 136 -3.46 13.84 1.26
N THR A 137 -2.30 14.04 0.64
CA THR A 137 -2.14 14.92 -0.51
C THR A 137 -1.91 14.10 -1.76
N VAL A 138 -2.77 14.27 -2.76
CA VAL A 138 -2.60 13.69 -4.09
C VAL A 138 -2.20 14.79 -5.07
N ARG A 139 -1.04 14.64 -5.73
CA ARG A 139 -0.50 15.63 -6.67
C ARG A 139 -0.13 14.97 -8.00
N LEU A 140 -0.47 15.62 -9.10
CA LEU A 140 0.02 15.27 -10.43
C LEU A 140 1.44 15.84 -10.63
N GLN A 141 2.40 14.97 -10.94
CA GLN A 141 3.80 15.29 -11.14
C GLN A 141 4.26 14.77 -12.49
N ALA A 142 4.13 15.59 -13.54
CA ALA A 142 4.45 15.22 -14.92
C ALA A 142 3.81 13.88 -15.34
N SER A 143 4.59 12.80 -15.41
CA SER A 143 4.14 11.47 -15.81
C SER A 143 3.68 10.57 -14.66
N ARG A 144 3.77 11.03 -13.41
CA ARG A 144 3.38 10.30 -12.19
C ARG A 144 2.33 11.06 -11.38
N ILE A 145 1.62 10.33 -10.52
CA ILE A 145 0.78 10.88 -9.48
C ILE A 145 1.38 10.43 -8.15
N SER A 146 1.53 11.34 -7.19
CA SER A 146 2.00 11.04 -5.83
C SER A 146 0.84 11.15 -4.87
N LEU A 147 0.65 10.15 -4.01
CA LEU A 147 -0.12 10.19 -2.78
C LEU A 147 0.88 10.30 -1.63
N THR A 148 0.93 11.46 -0.97
CA THR A 148 1.70 11.66 0.25
C THR A 148 0.76 11.66 1.45
N VAL A 149 1.06 10.84 2.43
CA VAL A 149 0.30 10.70 3.66
C VAL A 149 1.20 11.12 4.82
N GLU A 150 0.73 12.02 5.66
CA GLU A 150 1.46 12.49 6.83
C GLU A 150 0.60 12.27 8.07
N ALA A 151 1.10 11.52 9.04
CA ALA A 151 0.47 11.31 10.34
C ALA A 151 1.39 11.87 11.44
N LYS A 152 1.08 13.06 11.95
CA LYS A 152 1.97 13.75 12.89
C LYS A 152 1.89 13.07 14.25
N GLY A 153 3.04 12.61 14.75
CA GLY A 153 3.16 11.89 16.02
C GLY A 153 3.24 10.37 15.87
N ALA A 154 3.21 9.86 14.63
CA ALA A 154 3.45 8.45 14.33
C ALA A 154 4.93 8.18 14.03
N ASP A 155 5.38 6.96 14.30
CA ASP A 155 6.69 6.46 13.87
C ASP A 155 6.62 5.83 12.47
N ALA A 156 5.43 5.34 12.08
CA ALA A 156 5.18 4.77 10.77
C ALA A 156 3.78 5.06 10.25
N VAL A 157 3.64 4.94 8.93
CA VAL A 157 2.38 5.04 8.19
C VAL A 157 2.22 3.79 7.34
N VAL A 158 1.01 3.25 7.32
CA VAL A 158 0.61 2.14 6.45
C VAL A 158 -0.46 2.64 5.50
N VAL A 159 -0.25 2.46 4.20
CA VAL A 159 -1.28 2.71 3.17
C VAL A 159 -1.92 1.39 2.76
N HIS A 160 -3.22 1.27 2.98
CA HIS A 160 -4.00 0.08 2.66
C HIS A 160 -4.51 0.14 1.22
N SER A 161 -3.72 -0.43 0.30
CA SER A 161 -4.10 -0.50 -1.12
C SER A 161 -5.04 -1.69 -1.39
N ALA A 162 -5.83 -1.65 -2.47
CA ALA A 162 -6.60 -2.82 -2.85
C ALA A 162 -5.67 -3.97 -3.28
N GLN A 163 -6.12 -5.19 -2.99
CA GLN A 163 -5.39 -6.38 -3.43
C GLN A 163 -5.51 -6.54 -4.95
N GLU A 164 -4.36 -6.57 -5.61
CA GLU A 164 -4.20 -6.95 -7.02
C GLU A 164 -3.40 -8.27 -7.09
N LEU A 165 -4.00 -9.31 -7.68
CA LEU A 165 -3.44 -10.68 -7.61
C LEU A 165 -2.20 -10.87 -8.49
N GLY A 166 -2.09 -10.06 -9.55
CA GLY A 166 -0.97 -10.06 -10.48
C GLY A 166 0.15 -9.10 -10.11
N THR A 167 0.32 -8.78 -8.82
CA THR A 167 1.39 -7.88 -8.37
C THR A 167 2.79 -8.49 -8.58
N VAL A 168 3.61 -7.83 -9.42
CA VAL A 168 4.98 -8.23 -9.77
C VAL A 168 5.96 -7.22 -9.19
N GLY A 169 6.94 -7.66 -8.41
CA GLY A 169 7.96 -6.78 -7.84
C GLY A 169 8.84 -6.15 -8.91
N ARG A 170 9.51 -5.04 -8.57
CA ARG A 170 10.43 -4.33 -9.46
C ARG A 170 11.75 -4.07 -8.75
N GLY A 171 12.85 -4.36 -9.45
CA GLY A 171 14.19 -4.05 -8.97
C GLY A 171 14.46 -2.54 -8.94
N PRO A 172 15.39 -2.06 -8.09
CA PRO A 172 16.22 -2.85 -7.17
C PRO A 172 15.53 -3.20 -5.84
N GLY A 173 14.32 -2.69 -5.57
CA GLY A 173 13.67 -2.79 -4.26
C GLY A 173 13.04 -4.15 -3.96
N LEU A 174 12.41 -4.78 -4.96
CA LEU A 174 11.72 -6.07 -4.83
C LEU A 174 12.13 -7.02 -5.97
N PRO A 175 12.04 -8.34 -5.78
CA PRO A 175 12.41 -9.29 -6.82
C PRO A 175 11.44 -9.19 -8.01
N ASP A 176 11.96 -9.28 -9.24
CA ASP A 176 11.19 -9.18 -10.49
C ASP A 176 10.38 -10.47 -10.76
N ARG A 177 9.39 -10.71 -9.90
CA ARG A 177 8.51 -11.88 -9.90
C ARG A 177 7.20 -11.58 -9.17
N LEU A 178 6.24 -12.49 -9.30
CA LEU A 178 4.99 -12.45 -8.53
C LEU A 178 5.26 -12.46 -7.01
N LEU A 179 4.67 -11.50 -6.30
CA LEU A 179 4.89 -11.29 -4.85
C LEU A 179 3.82 -11.93 -3.96
N ARG A 180 2.78 -12.52 -4.55
CA ARG A 180 1.53 -12.98 -3.92
C ARG A 180 1.73 -13.79 -2.63
N LYS A 181 0.81 -13.60 -1.66
CA LYS A 181 0.70 -14.34 -0.39
C LYS A 181 1.94 -14.24 0.51
N ARG A 182 2.73 -13.18 0.36
CA ARG A 182 3.97 -12.96 1.11
C ARG A 182 4.10 -11.47 1.43
N ALA A 183 4.89 -11.20 2.44
CA ALA A 183 5.31 -9.86 2.79
C ALA A 183 6.80 -9.70 2.46
N TRP A 184 7.17 -8.48 2.08
CA TRP A 184 8.50 -8.17 1.56
C TRP A 184 8.97 -6.84 2.08
N TRP A 185 10.16 -6.81 2.65
CA TRP A 185 10.88 -5.55 2.79
C TRP A 185 11.30 -5.04 1.43
N VAL A 186 11.03 -3.76 1.17
CA VAL A 186 11.59 -3.04 0.04
C VAL A 186 13.06 -2.75 0.36
N GLY A 187 13.93 -2.98 -0.62
CA GLY A 187 15.35 -2.65 -0.54
C GLY A 187 15.58 -1.18 -0.19
N GLU A 188 16.66 -0.94 0.56
CA GLU A 188 17.11 0.40 0.89
C GLU A 188 17.36 1.22 -0.38
N SER A 189 17.08 2.52 -0.30
CA SER A 189 17.21 3.40 -1.44
C SER A 189 17.63 4.79 -1.01
N THR A 190 18.54 5.40 -1.77
CA THR A 190 18.93 6.80 -1.58
C THR A 190 18.04 7.77 -2.35
N VAL A 191 17.17 7.27 -3.25
CA VAL A 191 16.19 8.12 -3.95
C VAL A 191 14.95 8.33 -3.08
N SER A 192 14.31 9.49 -3.22
CA SER A 192 13.13 9.84 -2.41
C SER A 192 12.01 8.79 -2.53
N VAL A 193 11.70 8.33 -3.75
CA VAL A 193 10.73 7.26 -3.97
C VAL A 193 11.33 6.25 -4.97
N ALA A 194 11.35 4.98 -4.58
CA ALA A 194 11.79 3.89 -5.45
C ALA A 194 10.60 3.10 -5.96
N ASP A 195 10.65 2.66 -7.22
CA ASP A 195 9.67 1.71 -7.76
C ASP A 195 9.73 0.41 -6.95
N ALA A 196 8.55 -0.06 -6.53
CA ALA A 196 8.40 -1.24 -5.70
C ALA A 196 7.80 -2.39 -6.50
N TYR A 197 6.66 -2.17 -7.16
CA TYR A 197 5.97 -3.22 -7.91
C TYR A 197 5.12 -2.67 -9.05
N ALA A 198 4.73 -3.53 -9.98
CA ALA A 198 3.70 -3.27 -10.98
C ALA A 198 2.42 -4.04 -10.62
N THR A 199 1.27 -3.39 -10.79
CA THR A 199 -0.05 -4.01 -10.64
C THR A 199 -0.47 -4.74 -11.93
N ASP A 200 -1.47 -5.61 -11.81
CA ASP A 200 -2.15 -6.21 -12.97
C ASP A 200 -2.88 -5.18 -13.85
N LEU A 201 -3.20 -4.01 -13.28
CA LEU A 201 -3.73 -2.86 -14.01
C LEU A 201 -2.68 -2.20 -14.93
N GLY A 202 -1.42 -2.62 -14.89
CA GLY A 202 -0.33 -2.03 -15.69
C GLY A 202 0.19 -0.70 -15.14
N THR A 203 -0.04 -0.43 -13.85
CA THR A 203 0.47 0.74 -13.14
C THR A 203 1.70 0.36 -12.33
N VAL A 204 2.77 1.17 -12.40
CA VAL A 204 3.95 0.98 -11.54
C VAL A 204 3.75 1.80 -10.28
N ILE A 205 3.89 1.14 -9.12
CA ILE A 205 3.78 1.72 -7.79
C ILE A 205 5.19 1.87 -7.20
N GLY A 206 5.50 3.08 -6.75
CA GLY A 206 6.70 3.37 -5.97
C GLY A 206 6.35 3.71 -4.52
N LEU A 207 7.28 3.45 -3.61
CA LEU A 207 7.12 3.66 -2.17
C LEU A 207 8.28 4.47 -1.60
N GLY A 208 8.00 5.42 -0.71
CA GLY A 208 8.99 6.30 -0.10
C GLY A 208 8.58 6.77 1.32
N PRO A 209 9.49 7.44 2.05
CA PRO A 209 10.80 7.88 1.58
C PRO A 209 11.84 6.76 1.51
N GLY A 210 12.77 6.83 0.54
CA GLY A 210 13.82 5.82 0.31
C GLY A 210 14.63 5.39 1.53
N PRO A 211 15.13 6.35 2.33
CA PRO A 211 15.94 6.05 3.52
C PRO A 211 15.19 5.36 4.66
N ALA A 212 13.85 5.42 4.69
CA ALA A 212 13.05 4.75 5.70
C ALA A 212 12.92 3.24 5.40
N HIS A 213 12.72 2.45 6.45
CA HIS A 213 12.32 1.06 6.28
C HIS A 213 10.92 1.01 5.64
N ARG A 214 10.81 0.24 4.56
CA ARG A 214 9.60 0.14 3.75
C ARG A 214 9.25 -1.31 3.50
N GLY A 215 7.97 -1.63 3.56
CA GLY A 215 7.46 -2.99 3.41
C GLY A 215 6.23 -3.05 2.52
N VAL A 216 6.02 -4.19 1.88
CA VAL A 216 4.79 -4.51 1.15
C VAL A 216 4.27 -5.84 1.68
N ASP A 217 3.11 -5.84 2.33
CA ASP A 217 2.43 -7.06 2.79
C ASP A 217 1.29 -7.43 1.85
N LEU A 218 1.41 -8.62 1.22
CA LEU A 218 0.40 -9.21 0.35
C LEU A 218 -0.15 -10.53 0.90
N ARG A 219 0.06 -10.81 2.21
CA ARG A 219 -0.38 -12.05 2.86
C ARG A 219 -1.90 -12.10 3.03
N ARG A 220 -2.53 -10.97 3.36
CA ARG A 220 -3.96 -10.90 3.60
C ARG A 220 -4.77 -10.93 2.30
N THR A 221 -5.98 -11.46 2.40
CA THR A 221 -6.98 -11.38 1.33
C THR A 221 -7.79 -10.09 1.50
N GLY A 222 -7.94 -9.31 0.43
CA GLY A 222 -8.76 -8.09 0.40
C GLY A 222 -7.98 -6.78 0.27
N HIS A 223 -6.74 -6.71 0.75
CA HIS A 223 -5.87 -5.54 0.63
C HIS A 223 -4.38 -5.91 0.55
N THR A 224 -3.57 -4.92 0.18
CA THR A 224 -2.10 -4.94 0.20
C THR A 224 -1.63 -3.76 1.04
N ASP A 225 -0.80 -4.01 2.04
CA ASP A 225 -0.34 -2.96 2.96
C ASP A 225 1.04 -2.45 2.54
N LEU A 226 1.16 -1.13 2.43
CA LEU A 226 2.40 -0.44 2.12
C LEU A 226 2.91 0.22 3.40
N HIS A 227 3.87 -0.42 4.05
CA HIS A 227 4.48 0.04 5.30
C HIS A 227 5.60 1.02 4.99
N THR A 228 5.60 2.14 5.69
CA THR A 228 6.71 3.10 5.70
C THR A 228 6.98 3.53 7.13
N TRP A 229 8.15 3.17 7.67
CA TRP A 229 8.63 3.57 8.98
C TRP A 229 9.17 5.00 8.97
N SER A 230 8.23 5.92 8.80
CA SER A 230 8.38 7.37 8.88
C SER A 230 7.00 7.98 9.17
N PRO A 231 6.91 9.15 9.82
CA PRO A 231 5.65 9.89 9.98
C PRO A 231 5.03 10.33 8.63
N SER A 232 5.76 10.19 7.52
CA SER A 232 5.29 10.48 6.18
C SER A 232 5.55 9.30 5.23
N ALA A 233 4.51 8.85 4.51
CA ALA A 233 4.61 7.89 3.44
C ALA A 233 4.30 8.54 2.10
N THR A 234 5.11 8.26 1.08
CA THR A 234 4.80 8.67 -0.30
C THR A 234 4.64 7.45 -1.19
N VAL A 235 3.45 7.29 -1.76
CA VAL A 235 3.12 6.29 -2.77
C VAL A 235 3.04 6.99 -4.12
N THR A 236 3.90 6.62 -5.06
CA THR A 236 3.79 7.13 -6.44
C THR A 236 3.17 6.09 -7.35
N MET A 237 2.47 6.54 -8.38
CA MET A 237 1.89 5.69 -9.40
C MET A 237 2.09 6.33 -10.78
N THR A 238 2.28 5.51 -11.82
CA THR A 238 2.30 6.02 -13.20
C THR A 238 0.94 6.63 -13.55
N SER A 239 0.95 7.82 -14.19
CA SER A 239 -0.29 8.54 -14.58
C SER A 239 -1.05 7.90 -15.74
N TYR A 240 -0.56 6.76 -16.22
CA TYR A 240 -1.10 5.94 -17.30
C TYR A 240 -0.90 4.47 -16.95
N ARG A 241 -1.67 3.61 -17.62
CA ARG A 241 -1.47 2.17 -17.63
C ARG A 241 -0.60 1.82 -18.82
N ARG A 242 0.45 1.01 -18.64
CA ARG A 242 1.09 0.37 -19.80
C ARG A 242 0.10 -0.62 -20.41
N THR A 243 -0.15 -0.50 -21.70
CA THR A 243 -0.83 -1.57 -22.45
C THR A 243 0.09 -2.78 -22.40
N VAL A 244 -0.36 -3.87 -21.77
CA VAL A 244 0.34 -5.15 -21.86
C VAL A 244 -0.04 -5.71 -23.24
N GLU A 245 0.90 -5.71 -24.18
CA GLU A 245 0.76 -6.56 -25.37
C GLU A 245 0.76 -8.02 -24.90
N GLN A 246 -0.31 -8.76 -25.23
CA GLN A 246 -0.43 -10.19 -24.98
C GLN A 246 0.34 -10.98 -26.03
#